data_AF-A0A7I4YH27-F1
#
_entry.id   AF-A0A7I4YH27-F1
#
_cell.length_a   1.000
_cell.length_b   1.000
_cell.length_c   1.000
_cell.angle_alpha   90.00
_cell.angle_beta   90.00
_cell.angle_gamma   90.00
#
_symmetry.space_group_name_H-M   'P 1'
#
loop_
_entity.id
_entity.type
_entity.pdbx_description
1 polymer ?
#
loop_
_entity_poly.entity_id
_entity_poly.type
_entity_poly.pdbx_seq_one_letter_code
_entity_poly.pdbx_strand_id
1 'polypeptide(L)'
;MKLLISFLFFAVTAAQLHYYWNKFLHPEFLMDVSRESRLNYLKVIFNKTLTIAEQKEKLRTWAKKNNVTRQVENLMFQVGTKMLEANENVGKMIDALSKAFKILTENMKNENQSMPQMKKNIEKLKQEQPSVYNVLKFVVKQVMLEMSKGRAKITDGPNGLQIELDKRDRGLL
;
A
#
# COMPACT_ATOMS: atom_id res chain seq x y z
N MET A 1 -0.32 6.27 -15.84
CA MET A 1 0.30 5.03 -15.31
C MET A 1 1.33 5.25 -14.20
N LYS A 2 2.19 6.28 -14.24
CA LYS A 2 3.19 6.56 -13.17
C LYS A 2 2.62 6.77 -11.76
N LEU A 3 1.37 7.24 -11.64
CA LEU A 3 0.72 7.53 -10.34
C LEU A 3 0.23 6.28 -9.58
N LEU A 4 -0.06 5.17 -10.25
CA LEU A 4 -0.72 4.00 -9.64
C LEU A 4 0.25 3.05 -8.93
N ILE A 5 1.43 2.83 -9.51
CA ILE A 5 2.52 2.11 -8.82
C ILE A 5 2.91 2.90 -7.57
N SER A 6 2.99 4.22 -7.68
CA SER A 6 3.28 5.12 -6.57
C SER A 6 2.31 4.94 -5.38
N PHE A 7 0.99 4.87 -5.61
CA PHE A 7 0.00 4.75 -4.53
C PHE A 7 0.09 3.46 -3.70
N LEU A 8 0.38 2.31 -4.32
CA LEU A 8 0.54 1.04 -3.60
C LEU A 8 1.82 1.04 -2.74
N PHE A 9 2.92 1.61 -3.24
CA PHE A 9 4.14 1.78 -2.46
C PHE A 9 3.98 2.84 -1.34
N PHE A 10 3.22 3.92 -1.57
CA PHE A 10 2.91 4.91 -0.54
C PHE A 10 2.04 4.35 0.59
N ALA A 11 1.07 3.48 0.31
CA ALA A 11 0.23 2.89 1.35
C ALA A 11 1.01 1.93 2.26
N VAL A 12 1.91 1.12 1.69
CA VAL A 12 2.78 0.21 2.46
C VAL A 12 3.76 1.00 3.33
N THR A 13 4.44 1.99 2.75
CA THR A 13 5.37 2.85 3.49
C THR A 13 4.65 3.66 4.57
N ALA A 14 3.46 4.19 4.32
CA ALA A 14 2.66 4.91 5.32
C ALA A 14 2.17 4.00 6.46
N ALA A 15 1.75 2.77 6.18
CA ALA A 15 1.33 1.82 7.22
C ALA A 15 2.50 1.35 8.09
N GLN A 16 3.66 1.06 7.48
CA GLN A 16 4.88 0.71 8.20
C GLN A 16 5.39 1.88 9.05
N LEU A 17 5.33 3.10 8.50
CA LEU A 17 5.66 4.32 9.22
C LEU A 17 4.69 4.54 10.38
N HIS A 18 3.38 4.40 10.16
CA HIS A 18 2.37 4.52 11.21
C HIS A 18 2.58 3.48 12.32
N TYR A 19 2.83 2.22 11.98
CA TYR A 19 3.14 1.17 12.94
C TYR A 19 4.39 1.51 13.76
N TYR A 20 5.46 1.96 13.08
CA TYR A 20 6.70 2.39 13.70
C TYR A 20 6.45 3.53 14.71
N TRP A 21 5.79 4.60 14.27
CA TRP A 21 5.48 5.74 15.15
C TRP A 21 4.63 5.32 16.33
N ASN A 22 3.56 4.56 16.13
CA ASN A 22 2.68 4.16 17.23
C ASN A 22 3.44 3.36 18.31
N LYS A 23 4.29 2.41 17.89
CA LYS A 23 5.10 1.59 18.80
C LYS A 23 6.14 2.42 19.58
N PHE A 24 6.78 3.38 18.93
CA PHE A 24 7.81 4.20 19.56
C PHE A 24 7.26 5.41 20.32
N LEU A 25 6.04 5.88 20.05
CA LEU A 25 5.47 7.05 20.76
C LEU A 25 4.89 6.69 22.13
N HIS A 26 4.33 5.49 22.25
CA HIS A 26 3.65 5.05 23.48
C HIS A 26 4.16 3.69 24.01
N PRO A 27 5.48 3.50 24.24
CA PRO A 27 5.95 2.33 24.97
C PRO A 27 5.46 2.34 26.42
N GLU A 28 4.95 1.20 26.89
CA GLU A 28 4.45 1.03 28.27
C GLU A 28 5.51 1.36 29.32
N PHE A 29 6.78 0.98 29.08
CA PHE A 29 7.90 1.22 30.00
C PHE A 29 8.23 2.70 30.21
N LEU A 30 7.67 3.62 29.40
CA LEU A 30 7.83 5.06 29.65
C LEU A 30 7.11 5.50 30.93
N MET A 31 6.15 4.72 31.42
CA MET A 31 5.48 5.02 32.70
C MET A 31 6.40 4.82 33.91
N ASP A 32 7.45 4.01 33.75
CA ASP A 32 8.38 3.66 34.84
C ASP A 32 9.53 4.67 35.00
N VAL A 33 9.61 5.68 34.13
CA VAL A 33 10.69 6.68 34.13
C VAL A 33 10.18 8.08 34.44
N SER A 34 11.08 8.98 34.85
CA SER A 34 10.71 10.35 35.18
C SER A 34 10.08 11.09 34.00
N ARG A 35 9.27 12.13 34.29
CA ARG A 35 8.69 13.00 33.26
C ARG A 35 9.78 13.60 32.35
N GLU A 36 10.89 14.03 32.93
CA GLU A 36 12.03 14.56 32.17
C GLU A 36 12.63 13.50 31.23
N SER A 37 12.82 12.28 31.72
CA SER A 37 13.33 11.17 30.92
C SER A 37 12.40 10.83 29.75
N ARG A 38 11.07 10.84 29.95
CA ARG A 38 10.10 10.70 28.87
C ARG A 38 10.25 11.79 27.79
N LEU A 39 10.44 13.05 28.20
CA LEU A 39 10.64 14.15 27.24
C LEU A 39 11.93 13.97 26.45
N ASN A 40 13.01 13.52 27.09
CA ASN A 40 14.28 13.25 26.42
C ASN A 40 14.18 12.07 25.43
N TYR A 41 13.40 11.04 25.78
CA TYR A 41 13.07 9.95 24.85
C TYR A 41 12.34 10.47 23.62
N LEU A 42 11.27 11.25 23.80
CA LEU A 42 10.49 11.80 22.70
C LEU A 42 11.32 12.75 21.81
N LYS A 43 12.25 13.52 22.38
CA LYS A 43 13.19 14.33 21.59
C LYS A 43 14.04 13.50 20.63
N VAL A 44 14.41 12.27 21.01
CA VAL A 44 15.14 11.36 20.13
C VAL A 44 14.23 10.81 19.03
N ILE A 45 12.99 10.41 19.38
CA ILE A 45 12.01 9.87 18.44
C ILE A 45 11.57 10.90 17.40
N PHE A 46 11.33 12.16 17.80
CA PHE A 46 10.91 13.23 16.89
C PHE A 46 12.05 13.93 16.15
N ASN A 47 13.31 13.53 16.38
CA ASN A 47 14.44 14.15 15.72
C ASN A 47 14.45 13.79 14.23
N LYS A 48 14.24 14.80 13.37
CA LYS A 48 14.17 14.63 11.91
C LYS A 48 15.54 14.54 11.22
N THR A 49 16.63 14.83 11.94
CA THR A 49 17.99 14.85 11.38
C THR A 49 18.79 13.60 11.71
N LEU A 50 18.35 12.78 12.67
CA LEU A 50 19.02 11.52 12.99
C LEU A 50 18.67 10.44 11.97
N THR A 51 19.68 9.67 11.58
CA THR A 51 19.48 8.37 10.95
C THR A 51 18.84 7.40 11.93
N ILE A 52 18.25 6.32 11.41
CA ILE A 52 17.67 5.25 12.25
C ILE A 52 18.74 4.63 13.16
N ALA A 53 19.97 4.47 12.67
CA ALA A 53 21.08 3.92 13.45
C ALA A 53 21.45 4.85 14.62
N GLU A 54 21.63 6.14 14.35
CA GLU A 54 21.92 7.14 15.39
C GLU A 54 20.78 7.26 16.41
N GLN A 55 19.53 7.19 15.94
CA GLN A 55 18.37 7.17 16.83
C GLN A 55 18.41 5.96 17.77
N LYS A 56 18.69 4.76 17.24
CA LYS A 56 18.84 3.54 18.06
C LYS A 56 19.97 3.67 19.08
N GLU A 57 21.13 4.19 18.69
CA GLU A 57 22.23 4.43 19.61
C GLU A 57 21.86 5.41 20.72
N LYS A 58 21.22 6.53 20.39
CA LYS A 58 20.74 7.49 21.41
C LYS A 58 19.70 6.89 22.34
N LEU A 59 18.79 6.05 21.82
CA LEU A 59 17.82 5.32 22.64
C LEU A 59 18.51 4.31 23.56
N ARG A 60 19.57 3.62 23.12
CA ARG A 60 20.37 2.72 23.98
C ARG A 60 21.05 3.48 25.12
N THR A 61 21.68 4.61 24.82
CA THR A 61 22.28 5.48 25.85
C THR A 61 21.23 5.97 26.83
N TRP A 62 20.07 6.42 26.34
CA TRP A 62 18.95 6.82 27.16
C TRP A 62 18.43 5.67 28.04
N ALA A 63 18.34 4.45 27.49
CA ALA A 63 17.84 3.28 28.21
C ALA A 63 18.75 2.88 29.36
N LYS A 64 20.07 2.91 29.15
CA LYS A 64 21.07 2.67 30.20
C LYS A 64 20.94 3.67 31.34
N LYS A 65 20.79 4.97 31.04
CA LYS A 65 20.61 6.02 32.06
C LYS A 65 19.34 5.83 32.90
N ASN A 66 18.31 5.18 32.36
CA ASN A 66 17.01 5.01 32.99
C ASN A 66 16.72 3.57 33.44
N ASN A 67 17.70 2.67 33.40
CA ASN A 67 17.55 1.26 33.78
C ASN A 67 16.43 0.51 33.03
N VAL A 68 16.16 0.88 31.76
CA VAL A 68 15.15 0.26 30.89
C VAL A 68 15.73 -0.38 29.62
N THR A 69 17.01 -0.77 29.66
CA THR A 69 17.74 -1.33 28.52
C THR A 69 17.02 -2.53 27.89
N ARG A 70 16.52 -3.46 28.72
CA ARG A 70 15.83 -4.66 28.23
C ARG A 70 14.55 -4.31 27.47
N GLN A 71 13.79 -3.34 27.98
CA GLN A 71 12.52 -2.91 27.42
C GLN A 71 12.72 -2.20 26.08
N VAL A 72 13.75 -1.34 25.98
CA VAL A 72 14.11 -0.65 24.74
C VAL A 72 14.62 -1.62 23.68
N GLU A 73 15.50 -2.56 24.02
CA GLU A 73 15.96 -3.58 23.06
C GLU A 73 14.81 -4.48 22.58
N ASN A 74 13.90 -4.88 23.49
CA ASN A 74 12.72 -5.64 23.12
C ASN A 74 11.79 -4.85 22.17
N LEU A 75 11.57 -3.55 22.42
CA LEU A 75 10.81 -2.69 21.52
C LEU A 75 11.45 -2.64 20.13
N MET A 76 12.77 -2.40 20.06
CA MET A 76 13.51 -2.35 18.79
C MET A 76 13.43 -3.68 18.03
N PHE A 77 13.56 -4.80 18.75
CA PHE A 77 13.45 -6.14 18.18
C PHE A 77 12.04 -6.40 17.63
N GLN A 78 10.99 -6.15 18.42
CA GLN A 78 9.61 -6.35 18.00
C GLN A 78 9.26 -5.53 16.75
N VAL A 79 9.64 -4.25 16.71
CA VAL A 79 9.39 -3.42 15.54
C VAL A 79 10.18 -3.91 14.33
N GLY A 80 11.45 -4.28 14.50
CA GLY A 80 12.29 -4.82 13.43
C GLY A 80 11.70 -6.10 12.83
N THR A 81 11.33 -7.06 13.68
CA THR A 81 10.74 -8.34 13.25
C THR A 81 9.41 -8.12 12.53
N LYS A 82 8.53 -7.25 13.05
CA LYS A 82 7.24 -6.96 12.41
C LYS A 82 7.38 -6.25 11.07
N MET A 83 8.40 -5.41 10.90
CA MET A 83 8.73 -4.82 9.60
C MET A 83 9.21 -5.87 8.59
N LEU A 84 10.04 -6.82 9.00
CA LEU A 84 10.48 -7.93 8.14
C LEU A 84 9.30 -8.82 7.72
N GLU A 85 8.47 -9.24 8.66
CA GLU A 85 7.24 -10.01 8.38
C GLU A 85 6.32 -9.27 7.40
N ALA A 86 6.14 -7.96 7.58
CA ALA A 86 5.34 -7.14 6.68
C ALA A 86 5.93 -7.13 5.25
N ASN A 87 7.24 -6.95 5.12
CA ASN A 87 7.92 -6.96 3.83
C ASN A 87 7.77 -8.31 3.11
N GLU A 88 7.95 -9.42 3.81
CA GLU A 88 7.76 -10.77 3.25
C GLU A 88 6.32 -10.98 2.77
N ASN A 89 5.33 -10.57 3.56
CA ASN A 89 3.92 -10.70 3.21
C ASN A 89 3.54 -9.82 2.01
N VAL A 90 4.10 -8.61 1.92
CA VAL A 90 3.96 -7.76 0.73
C VAL A 90 4.57 -8.42 -0.50
N GLY A 91 5.76 -9.03 -0.38
CA GLY A 91 6.39 -9.78 -1.46
C GLY A 91 5.50 -10.92 -1.97
N LYS A 92 4.99 -11.76 -1.06
CA LYS A 92 4.04 -12.85 -1.39
C LYS A 92 2.78 -12.33 -2.08
N MET A 93 2.26 -11.18 -1.63
CA MET A 93 1.08 -10.56 -2.25
C MET A 93 1.38 -10.08 -3.68
N ILE A 94 2.54 -9.47 -3.93
CA ILE A 94 2.96 -9.03 -5.27
C ILE A 94 3.07 -10.22 -6.24
N ASP A 95 3.64 -11.33 -5.78
CA ASP A 95 3.73 -12.57 -6.58
C ASP A 95 2.34 -13.13 -6.90
N ALA A 96 1.44 -13.16 -5.91
CA ALA A 96 0.07 -13.62 -6.08
C ALA A 96 -0.72 -12.71 -7.05
N LEU A 97 -0.56 -11.39 -6.93
CA LEU A 97 -1.15 -10.40 -7.84
C LEU A 97 -0.69 -10.60 -9.28
N SER A 98 0.60 -10.84 -9.49
CA SER A 98 1.17 -11.07 -10.82
C SER A 98 0.57 -12.31 -11.49
N LYS A 99 0.47 -13.42 -10.73
CA LYS A 99 -0.15 -14.67 -11.19
C LYS A 99 -1.65 -14.48 -11.50
N ALA A 100 -2.38 -13.85 -10.57
CA ALA A 100 -3.81 -13.62 -10.73
C ALA A 100 -4.14 -12.66 -11.88
N PHE A 101 -3.31 -11.65 -12.13
CA PHE A 101 -3.46 -10.77 -13.29
C PHE A 101 -3.30 -11.52 -14.62
N LYS A 102 -2.34 -12.46 -14.69
CA LYS A 102 -2.16 -13.31 -15.86
C LYS A 102 -3.40 -14.19 -16.10
N ILE A 103 -3.89 -14.88 -15.07
CA ILE A 103 -5.12 -15.70 -15.13
C ILE A 103 -6.32 -14.86 -15.61
N LEU A 104 -6.49 -13.65 -15.07
CA LEU A 104 -7.58 -12.76 -15.44
C LEU A 104 -7.47 -12.34 -16.91
N THR A 105 -6.28 -11.99 -17.38
CA THR A 105 -6.04 -11.55 -18.75
C THR A 105 -6.21 -12.68 -19.77
N GLU A 106 -5.72 -13.87 -19.46
CA GLU A 106 -5.91 -15.07 -20.28
C GLU A 106 -7.39 -15.45 -20.38
N ASN A 107 -8.13 -15.37 -19.26
CA ASN A 107 -9.57 -15.52 -19.30
C ASN A 107 -10.21 -14.45 -20.20
N MET A 108 -9.94 -13.16 -20.01
CA MET A 108 -10.57 -12.13 -20.84
C MET A 108 -10.28 -12.25 -22.34
N LYS A 109 -9.13 -12.82 -22.72
CA LYS A 109 -8.75 -13.05 -24.12
C LYS A 109 -9.29 -14.36 -24.72
N ASN A 110 -9.84 -15.25 -23.90
CA ASN A 110 -10.38 -16.52 -24.38
C ASN A 110 -11.77 -16.30 -24.99
N GLU A 111 -11.80 -16.10 -26.30
CA GLU A 111 -13.01 -15.90 -27.11
C GLU A 111 -13.88 -17.16 -27.19
N ASN A 112 -13.36 -18.34 -26.83
CA ASN A 112 -14.10 -19.60 -26.86
C ASN A 112 -14.98 -19.81 -25.62
N GLN A 113 -15.03 -18.87 -24.68
CA GLN A 113 -15.88 -18.98 -23.48
C GLN A 113 -17.10 -18.07 -23.56
N SER A 114 -18.19 -18.48 -22.89
CA SER A 114 -19.37 -17.64 -22.72
C SER A 114 -19.23 -16.65 -21.54
N MET A 115 -20.02 -15.58 -21.54
CA MET A 115 -20.04 -14.61 -20.44
C MET A 115 -20.31 -15.24 -19.05
N PRO A 116 -21.24 -16.20 -18.89
CA PRO A 116 -21.40 -16.95 -17.63
C PRO A 116 -20.14 -17.70 -17.20
N GLN A 117 -19.42 -18.33 -18.14
CA GLN A 117 -18.18 -19.05 -17.86
C GLN A 117 -17.08 -18.10 -17.37
N MET A 118 -16.93 -16.94 -18.02
CA MET A 118 -15.99 -15.90 -17.60
C MET A 118 -16.30 -15.41 -16.18
N LYS A 119 -17.57 -15.14 -15.88
CA LYS A 119 -18.00 -14.72 -14.53
C LYS A 119 -17.65 -15.79 -13.48
N LYS A 120 -17.87 -17.07 -13.78
CA LYS A 120 -17.52 -18.18 -12.90
C LYS A 120 -16.02 -18.26 -12.63
N ASN A 121 -15.19 -18.06 -13.65
CA ASN A 121 -13.73 -18.09 -13.51
C ASN A 121 -13.22 -16.92 -12.64
N ILE A 122 -13.80 -15.72 -12.79
CA ILE A 122 -13.49 -14.57 -11.95
C ILE A 122 -13.96 -14.79 -10.50
N GLU A 123 -15.15 -15.37 -10.30
CA GLU A 123 -15.66 -15.67 -8.95
C GLU A 123 -14.77 -16.70 -8.24
N LYS A 124 -14.23 -17.69 -8.96
CA LYS A 124 -13.26 -18.64 -8.42
C LYS A 124 -12.01 -17.93 -7.89
N LEU A 125 -11.44 -16.99 -8.65
CA LEU A 125 -10.30 -16.18 -8.18
C LEU A 125 -10.63 -15.40 -6.90
N LYS A 126 -11.84 -14.83 -6.82
CA LYS A 126 -12.31 -14.11 -5.64
C LYS A 126 -12.48 -15.04 -4.42
N GLN A 127 -12.93 -16.27 -4.61
CA GLN A 127 -13.11 -17.25 -3.55
C GLN A 127 -11.76 -17.79 -3.04
N GLU A 128 -10.85 -18.12 -3.95
CA GLU A 128 -9.53 -18.68 -3.59
C GLU A 128 -8.58 -17.62 -3.01
N GLN A 129 -8.63 -16.39 -3.52
CA GLN A 129 -7.68 -15.32 -3.18
C GLN A 129 -8.39 -13.96 -3.04
N PRO A 130 -9.24 -13.77 -2.02
CA PRO A 130 -10.09 -12.59 -1.89
C PRO A 130 -9.30 -11.27 -1.81
N SER A 131 -8.19 -11.23 -1.06
CA SER A 131 -7.36 -10.02 -0.94
C SER A 131 -6.70 -9.64 -2.26
N VAL A 132 -6.20 -10.62 -3.00
CA VAL A 132 -5.56 -10.43 -4.32
C VAL A 132 -6.59 -9.92 -5.32
N TYR A 133 -7.77 -10.53 -5.35
CA TYR A 133 -8.88 -10.11 -6.19
C TYR A 133 -9.30 -8.65 -5.90
N ASN A 134 -9.42 -8.26 -4.63
CA ASN A 134 -9.84 -6.91 -4.27
C ASN A 134 -8.85 -5.85 -4.76
N VAL A 135 -7.55 -6.10 -4.63
CA VAL A 135 -6.51 -5.20 -5.14
C VAL A 135 -6.54 -5.15 -6.67
N LEU A 136 -6.64 -6.30 -7.35
CA LEU A 136 -6.75 -6.33 -8.82
C LEU A 136 -7.98 -5.59 -9.32
N LYS A 137 -9.14 -5.83 -8.72
CA LYS A 137 -10.40 -5.13 -9.02
C LYS A 137 -10.23 -3.62 -8.86
N PHE A 138 -9.58 -3.17 -7.79
CA PHE A 138 -9.30 -1.76 -7.58
C PHE A 138 -8.43 -1.19 -8.71
N VAL A 139 -7.31 -1.83 -9.02
CA VAL A 139 -6.37 -1.38 -10.07
C VAL A 139 -7.05 -1.33 -11.43
N VAL A 140 -7.76 -2.40 -11.83
CA VAL A 140 -8.47 -2.47 -13.12
C VAL A 140 -9.55 -1.40 -13.20
N LYS A 141 -10.34 -1.19 -12.15
CA LYS A 141 -11.37 -0.13 -12.09
C LYS A 141 -10.74 1.25 -12.32
N GLN A 142 -9.62 1.54 -11.65
CA GLN A 142 -8.94 2.83 -11.82
C GLN A 142 -8.46 3.02 -13.27
N VAL A 143 -7.83 2.02 -13.86
CA VAL A 143 -7.36 2.10 -15.26
C VAL A 143 -8.53 2.29 -16.23
N MET A 144 -9.64 1.57 -16.06
CA MET A 144 -10.83 1.72 -16.91
C MET A 144 -11.50 3.10 -16.77
N LEU A 145 -11.55 3.65 -15.55
CA LEU A 145 -12.07 5.00 -15.32
C LEU A 145 -11.20 6.06 -16.00
N GLU A 146 -9.89 5.91 -16.03
CA GLU A 146 -9.02 6.83 -16.77
C GLU A 146 -9.24 6.72 -18.28
N MET A 147 -9.43 5.51 -18.81
CA MET A 147 -9.74 5.31 -20.24
C MET A 147 -11.10 5.89 -20.64
N SER A 148 -12.09 5.93 -19.73
CA SER A 148 -13.42 6.46 -20.04
C SER A 148 -13.46 7.99 -20.08
N LYS A 149 -12.54 8.67 -19.38
CA LYS A 149 -12.44 10.15 -19.37
C LYS A 149 -12.01 10.77 -20.70
N GLY A 150 -11.56 9.95 -21.68
CA GLY A 150 -11.18 10.38 -23.03
C GLY A 150 -12.11 9.90 -24.15
N ARG A 151 -13.23 9.20 -23.86
CA ARG A 151 -14.12 8.73 -24.92
C ARG A 151 -15.13 9.79 -25.34
N ALA A 152 -15.33 9.88 -26.65
CA ALA A 152 -16.29 10.75 -27.31
C ALA A 152 -17.66 10.75 -26.62
N LYS A 153 -18.25 11.94 -26.52
CA LYS A 153 -19.61 12.09 -26.03
C LYS A 153 -20.53 11.60 -27.13
N ILE A 154 -21.19 10.47 -26.90
CA ILE A 154 -22.26 10.00 -27.76
C ILE A 154 -23.53 10.70 -27.28
N THR A 155 -24.07 11.59 -28.11
CA THR A 155 -25.31 12.31 -27.83
C THR A 155 -26.39 11.89 -28.82
N ASP A 156 -27.59 11.65 -28.31
CA ASP A 156 -28.74 11.34 -29.16
C ASP A 156 -29.36 12.66 -29.64
N GLY A 157 -29.12 12.98 -30.91
CA GLY A 157 -29.58 14.21 -31.54
C GLY A 157 -30.80 13.95 -32.44
N PRO A 158 -31.49 15.00 -32.89
CA PRO A 158 -32.70 14.87 -33.73
C PRO A 158 -32.48 14.14 -35.07
N ASN A 159 -31.23 13.90 -35.47
CA ASN A 159 -30.85 13.20 -36.70
C ASN A 159 -30.09 11.87 -36.42
N GLY A 160 -30.19 11.32 -35.21
CA GLY A 160 -29.53 10.07 -34.79
C GLY A 160 -28.26 10.27 -33.94
N LEU A 161 -27.59 9.16 -33.64
CA LEU A 161 -26.39 9.09 -32.79
C LEU A 161 -25.24 9.95 -33.33
N GLN A 162 -24.85 11.00 -32.58
CA GLN A 162 -23.69 11.84 -32.90
C GLN A 162 -22.52 11.50 -31.98
N ILE A 163 -21.35 11.28 -32.58
CA ILE A 163 -20.09 11.01 -31.86
C ILE A 163 -19.24 12.29 -31.87
N GLU A 164 -19.13 12.96 -30.72
CA GLU A 164 -18.27 14.14 -30.57
C GLU A 164 -16.92 13.72 -29.95
N LEU A 165 -15.85 13.66 -30.77
CA LEU A 165 -14.49 13.35 -30.32
C LEU A 165 -13.92 14.51 -29.47
N ASP A 166 -13.37 14.21 -28.30
CA ASP A 166 -12.74 15.20 -27.42
C ASP A 166 -11.55 15.86 -28.13
N LYS A 167 -11.47 17.19 -28.09
CA LYS A 167 -10.49 18.01 -28.83
C LYS A 167 -9.04 17.77 -28.41
N ARG A 168 -8.78 16.99 -27.36
CA ARG A 168 -7.43 16.59 -26.91
C ARG A 168 -6.74 15.57 -27.83
N ASP A 169 -7.46 14.88 -28.69
CA ASP A 169 -6.88 13.91 -29.64
C ASP A 169 -6.45 14.54 -30.99
N ARG A 170 -6.58 15.87 -31.14
CA ARG A 170 -6.16 16.59 -32.37
C ARG A 170 -4.68 16.98 -32.42
N GLY A 171 -3.86 16.43 -31.54
CA GLY A 171 -2.43 16.78 -31.39
C GLY A 171 -1.44 15.70 -31.84
N LEU A 172 -1.89 14.65 -32.52
CA LEU A 172 -1.01 13.61 -33.09
C LEU A 172 -1.37 13.37 -34.56
N LEU A 173 -0.93 14.30 -35.41
CA LEU A 173 -0.65 14.07 -36.83
C LEU A 173 0.80 14.46 -37.07
#